data_AF-A0A7V6LF68-F1
#
_entry.id   AF-A0A7V6LF68-F1
#
_cell.length_a   1.000
_cell.length_b   1.000
_cell.length_c   1.000
_cell.angle_alpha   90.00
_cell.angle_beta   90.00
_cell.angle_gamma   90.00
#
_symmetry.space_group_name_H-M   'P 1'
#
loop_
_entity.id
_entity.type
_entity.pdbx_description
1 polymer ?
#
loop_
_entity_poly.entity_id
_entity_poly.type
_entity_poly.pdbx_seq_one_letter_code
_entity_poly.pdbx_strand_id
1 'polypeptide(L)'
;MNLEQTGVASSEHLNGRLPSEEQKMRGPYAVIECFEEIPCNPCVMSCAFKAILPFADINDLPFVDFDRCTGCAVCARICPGLAIFIVDESKDGEWGTIRLPYEYWPLPAEGERVMALARDGRPLGPAAVSAVLAGGRDKTPLVTLAVKKDRLQDVRGLRFLTAEEAAGRYDETGMPLDIDTSEEATIVCRCEGVTLAEIRALIAAGHHTVDEIKHHSRAGMGPCQGRTCRQIIMSELIRAGAADVDHLDPGSFRPPGGTVTLGQLAEGGLDETNR
;
A
#
# COMPACT_ATOMS: atom_id res chain seq x y z
N MET A 1 9.05 11.03 10.64
CA MET A 1 7.86 11.74 10.12
C MET A 1 7.11 12.32 11.31
N ASN A 2 6.60 13.55 11.21
CA ASN A 2 5.83 14.15 12.28
C ASN A 2 4.38 13.63 12.24
N LEU A 3 3.91 13.00 13.33
CA LEU A 3 2.55 12.47 13.48
C LEU A 3 1.49 13.56 13.21
N GLU A 4 1.72 14.79 13.68
CA GLU A 4 0.79 15.91 13.50
C GLU A 4 0.59 16.29 12.03
N GLN A 5 1.59 16.02 11.18
CA GLN A 5 1.55 16.35 9.75
C GLN A 5 0.99 15.21 8.91
N THR A 6 1.34 13.96 9.24
CA THR A 6 1.00 12.80 8.42
C THR A 6 -0.25 12.08 8.92
N GLY A 7 -0.61 12.24 10.19
CA GLY A 7 -1.62 11.41 10.86
C GLY A 7 -1.20 9.95 11.04
N VAL A 8 0.05 9.59 10.72
CA VAL A 8 0.56 8.22 10.75
C VAL A 8 1.67 8.11 11.79
N ALA A 9 1.44 7.31 12.84
CA ALA A 9 2.43 7.07 13.87
C ALA A 9 3.64 6.29 13.33
N SER A 10 4.84 6.74 13.70
CA SER A 10 6.09 6.02 13.43
C SER A 10 6.47 5.12 14.61
N SER A 11 7.41 4.20 14.40
CA SER A 11 7.98 3.34 15.45
C SER A 11 8.55 4.14 16.63
N GLU A 12 9.05 5.36 16.39
CA GLU A 12 9.58 6.24 17.43
C GLU A 12 8.50 6.66 18.45
N HIS A 13 7.24 6.81 18.01
CA HIS A 13 6.12 7.15 18.90
C HIS A 13 5.75 6.00 19.84
N LEU A 14 6.22 4.78 19.56
CA LEU A 14 6.01 3.60 20.41
C LEU A 14 7.10 3.44 21.47
N ASN A 15 8.14 4.27 21.45
CA ASN A 15 9.23 4.19 22.42
C ASN A 15 8.68 4.36 23.85
N GLY A 16 8.98 3.40 24.72
CA GLY A 16 8.46 3.36 26.09
C GLY A 16 7.00 2.89 26.21
N ARG A 17 6.34 2.53 25.11
CA ARG A 17 4.96 2.00 25.07
C ARG A 17 4.88 0.53 24.67
N LEU A 18 6.02 -0.15 24.61
CA LEU A 18 6.14 -1.57 24.31
C LEU A 18 6.75 -2.32 25.50
N PRO A 19 6.34 -3.57 25.74
CA PRO A 19 6.92 -4.42 26.78
C PRO A 19 8.38 -4.78 26.49
N SER A 20 9.11 -5.19 27.53
CA SER A 20 10.41 -5.83 27.37
C SER A 20 10.28 -7.20 26.69
N GLU A 21 11.38 -7.72 26.14
CA GLU A 21 11.38 -9.06 25.50
C GLU A 21 10.92 -10.17 26.46
N GLU A 22 11.27 -10.08 27.75
CA GLU A 22 10.79 -11.04 28.75
C GLU A 22 9.27 -10.95 28.94
N GLN A 23 8.72 -9.74 29.00
CA GLN A 23 7.29 -9.51 29.16
C GLN A 23 6.48 -9.97 27.94
N LYS A 24 7.01 -9.78 26.72
CA LYS A 24 6.38 -10.27 25.47
C LYS A 24 6.14 -11.79 25.51
N MET A 25 7.01 -12.53 26.19
CA MET A 25 6.94 -13.99 26.25
C MET A 25 6.01 -14.52 27.36
N ARG A 26 5.42 -13.66 28.19
CA ARG A 26 4.51 -14.07 29.27
C ARG A 26 3.07 -14.30 28.80
N GLY A 27 2.69 -13.70 27.67
CA GLY A 27 1.34 -13.80 27.14
C GLY A 27 0.93 -12.56 26.35
N PRO A 28 -0.37 -12.42 26.02
CA PRO A 28 -0.88 -11.27 25.29
C PRO A 28 -0.83 -9.98 26.12
N TYR A 29 -0.56 -8.87 25.46
CA TYR A 29 -0.45 -7.54 26.06
C TYR A 29 -1.14 -6.47 25.19
N ALA A 30 -1.52 -5.36 25.82
CA ALA A 30 -2.13 -4.22 25.13
C ALA A 30 -1.06 -3.23 24.65
N VAL A 31 -1.10 -2.86 23.38
CA VAL A 31 -0.36 -1.76 22.78
C VAL A 31 -1.34 -0.60 22.56
N ILE A 32 -1.02 0.57 23.12
CA ILE A 32 -1.91 1.75 23.06
C ILE A 32 -1.26 2.87 22.25
N GLU A 33 -1.85 3.17 21.09
CA GLU A 33 -1.45 4.22 20.16
C GLU A 33 -2.34 5.47 20.30
N CYS A 34 -2.61 5.88 21.55
CA CYS A 34 -3.26 7.15 21.86
C CYS A 34 -2.19 8.20 22.14
N PHE A 35 -2.07 9.19 21.25
CA PHE A 35 -1.01 10.20 21.29
C PHE A 35 -1.50 11.62 21.60
N GLU A 36 -2.82 11.82 21.62
CA GLU A 36 -3.45 13.12 21.83
C GLU A 36 -3.87 13.31 23.28
N GLU A 37 -3.58 14.48 23.86
CA GLU A 37 -4.01 14.89 25.20
C GLU A 37 -5.47 15.37 25.17
N ILE A 38 -6.38 14.40 25.07
CA ILE A 38 -7.84 14.61 25.01
C ILE A 38 -8.52 14.11 26.28
N PRO A 39 -9.67 14.68 26.71
CA PRO A 39 -10.32 14.32 27.97
C PRO A 39 -11.03 12.96 27.89
N CYS A 40 -10.27 11.85 27.89
CA CYS A 40 -10.75 10.50 27.61
C CYS A 40 -10.05 9.45 28.48
N ASN A 41 -10.79 8.78 29.37
CA ASN A 41 -10.28 7.72 30.26
C ASN A 41 -11.02 6.34 30.27
N PRO A 42 -11.88 5.93 29.30
CA PRO A 42 -12.55 4.63 29.34
C PRO A 42 -11.60 3.42 29.46
N CYS A 43 -10.41 3.50 28.89
CA CYS A 43 -9.42 2.42 28.96
C CYS A 43 -8.93 2.18 30.38
N VAL A 44 -8.64 3.23 31.15
CA VAL A 44 -8.28 3.18 32.57
C VAL A 44 -9.44 2.63 33.39
N MET A 45 -10.64 3.22 33.21
CA MET A 45 -11.82 2.88 34.01
C MET A 45 -12.29 1.44 33.82
N SER A 46 -12.07 0.87 32.63
CA SER A 46 -12.47 -0.51 32.31
C SER A 46 -11.45 -1.58 32.71
N CYS A 47 -10.23 -1.18 33.08
CA CYS A 47 -9.16 -2.13 33.38
C CYS A 47 -9.29 -2.72 34.79
N ALA A 48 -9.92 -3.89 34.91
CA ALA A 48 -10.06 -4.60 36.19
C ALA A 48 -8.71 -4.98 36.83
N PHE A 49 -7.65 -5.13 36.03
CA PHE A 49 -6.30 -5.49 36.48
C PHE A 49 -5.46 -4.28 36.92
N LYS A 50 -5.96 -3.06 36.72
CA LYS A 50 -5.21 -1.81 36.96
C LYS A 50 -3.84 -1.82 36.27
N ALA A 51 -3.83 -2.37 35.05
CA ALA A 51 -2.66 -2.44 34.18
C ALA A 51 -2.50 -1.16 33.36
N ILE A 52 -3.57 -0.45 33.03
CA ILE A 52 -3.45 0.91 32.48
C ILE A 52 -3.33 1.86 33.67
N LEU A 53 -2.22 2.60 33.75
CA LEU A 53 -1.89 3.45 34.88
C LEU A 53 -2.95 4.55 35.07
N PRO A 54 -3.25 4.93 36.33
CA PRO A 54 -4.26 5.94 36.63
C PRO A 54 -3.82 7.32 36.12
N PHE A 55 -4.80 8.10 35.66
CA PHE A 55 -4.59 9.46 35.19
C PHE A 55 -4.64 10.44 36.37
N ALA A 56 -3.70 11.37 36.42
CA ALA A 56 -3.74 12.51 37.34
C ALA A 56 -4.63 13.62 36.76
N ASP A 57 -4.52 13.86 35.44
CA ASP A 57 -5.39 14.71 34.65
C ASP A 57 -6.12 13.86 33.60
N ILE A 58 -7.40 14.14 33.33
CA ILE A 58 -8.18 13.37 32.35
C ILE A 58 -7.58 13.41 30.92
N ASN A 59 -6.73 14.39 30.63
CA ASN A 59 -6.01 14.53 29.36
C ASN A 59 -4.69 13.74 29.32
N ASP A 60 -4.29 13.07 30.40
CA ASP A 60 -3.07 12.27 30.44
C ASP A 60 -3.10 11.12 29.40
N LEU A 61 -1.93 10.80 28.84
CA LEU A 61 -1.79 9.69 27.90
C LEU A 61 -1.75 8.33 28.62
N PRO A 62 -2.40 7.29 28.08
CA PRO A 62 -2.41 5.96 28.69
C PRO A 62 -1.06 5.24 28.59
N PHE A 63 -0.57 4.77 29.75
CA PHE A 63 0.58 3.89 29.86
C PHE A 63 0.20 2.55 30.46
N VAL A 64 0.81 1.48 29.95
CA VAL A 64 0.53 0.10 30.38
C VAL A 64 1.65 -0.41 31.28
N ASP A 65 1.29 -0.83 32.47
CA ASP A 65 2.06 -1.73 33.32
C ASP A 65 1.94 -3.16 32.77
N PHE A 66 2.97 -3.57 32.04
CA PHE A 66 3.01 -4.88 31.38
C PHE A 66 3.15 -6.06 32.35
N ASP A 67 3.55 -5.85 33.61
CA ASP A 67 3.56 -6.92 34.61
C ASP A 67 2.14 -7.27 35.09
N ARG A 68 1.17 -6.35 34.90
CA ARG A 68 -0.24 -6.55 35.27
C ARG A 68 -1.16 -6.80 34.08
N CYS A 69 -0.72 -6.47 32.86
CA CYS A 69 -1.54 -6.59 31.67
C CYS A 69 -1.72 -8.06 31.29
N THR A 70 -2.97 -8.48 31.08
CA THR A 70 -3.33 -9.85 30.69
C THR A 70 -3.79 -9.98 29.24
N GLY A 71 -3.80 -8.86 28.49
CA GLY A 71 -4.26 -8.86 27.10
C GLY A 71 -5.75 -9.22 26.93
N CYS A 72 -6.59 -9.04 27.95
CA CYS A 72 -8.00 -9.45 27.92
C CYS A 72 -8.88 -8.71 26.90
N ALA A 73 -8.35 -7.67 26.25
CA ALA A 73 -8.99 -6.87 25.21
C ALA A 73 -10.20 -6.02 25.63
N VAL A 74 -10.52 -5.92 26.93
CA VAL A 74 -11.64 -5.09 27.41
C VAL A 74 -11.43 -3.62 27.05
N CYS A 75 -10.20 -3.11 27.24
CA CYS A 75 -9.83 -1.74 26.87
C CYS A 75 -9.97 -1.48 25.36
N ALA A 76 -9.63 -2.46 24.52
CA ALA A 76 -9.76 -2.34 23.07
C ALA A 76 -11.22 -2.22 22.60
N ARG A 77 -12.17 -2.89 23.28
CA ARG A 77 -13.60 -2.82 22.93
C ARG A 77 -14.31 -1.53 23.33
N ILE A 78 -13.75 -0.81 24.29
CA ILE A 78 -14.35 0.42 24.85
C ILE A 78 -13.61 1.68 24.41
N CYS A 79 -12.49 1.54 23.69
CA CYS A 79 -11.72 2.68 23.23
C CYS A 79 -12.49 3.39 22.11
N PRO A 80 -12.96 4.64 22.31
CA PRO A 80 -13.70 5.36 21.27
C PRO A 80 -12.80 5.75 20.09
N GLY A 81 -11.49 5.82 20.30
CA GLY A 81 -10.50 6.16 19.27
C GLY A 81 -9.92 4.95 18.53
N LEU A 82 -10.36 3.72 18.83
CA LEU A 82 -9.87 2.48 18.22
C LEU A 82 -8.33 2.31 18.30
N ALA A 83 -7.72 2.91 19.32
CA ALA A 83 -6.27 3.09 19.43
C ALA A 83 -5.57 1.98 20.22
N ILE A 84 -6.24 0.86 20.51
CA ILE A 84 -5.73 -0.19 21.38
C ILE A 84 -5.74 -1.53 20.64
N PHE A 85 -4.58 -2.14 20.57
CA PHE A 85 -4.33 -3.40 19.88
C PHE A 85 -3.83 -4.42 20.90
N ILE A 86 -4.31 -5.66 20.82
CA ILE A 86 -3.77 -6.73 21.69
C ILE A 86 -2.83 -7.58 20.86
N VAL A 87 -1.57 -7.64 21.29
CA VAL A 87 -0.53 -8.41 20.62
C VAL A 87 -0.18 -9.62 21.49
N ASP A 88 -0.04 -10.78 20.87
CA ASP A 88 0.44 -12.02 21.49
C ASP A 88 1.57 -12.59 20.64
N GLU A 89 2.78 -12.55 21.19
CA GLU A 89 3.99 -13.12 20.57
C GLU A 89 4.56 -14.26 21.41
N SER A 90 3.86 -14.65 22.49
CA SER A 90 4.39 -15.56 23.52
C SER A 90 4.41 -17.02 23.08
N LYS A 91 3.68 -17.35 22.01
CA LYS A 91 3.65 -18.70 21.44
C LYS A 91 4.93 -19.01 20.69
N ASP A 92 5.39 -20.24 20.79
CA ASP A 92 6.56 -20.70 20.03
C ASP A 92 6.32 -20.66 18.52
N GLY A 93 7.40 -20.39 17.77
CA GLY A 93 7.38 -20.31 16.30
C GLY A 93 7.44 -18.88 15.75
N GLU A 94 7.26 -18.78 14.43
CA GLU A 94 7.37 -17.53 13.66
C GLU A 94 6.09 -16.67 13.66
N TRP A 95 4.99 -17.21 14.17
CA TRP A 95 3.68 -16.59 14.13
C TRP A 95 3.28 -16.07 15.50
N GLY A 96 2.58 -14.95 15.51
CA GLY A 96 1.83 -14.47 16.67
C GLY A 96 0.46 -13.98 16.24
N THR A 97 -0.24 -13.35 17.16
CA THR A 97 -1.57 -12.80 16.87
C THR A 97 -1.68 -11.35 17.25
N ILE A 98 -2.41 -10.60 16.44
CA ILE A 98 -2.82 -9.23 16.74
C ILE A 98 -4.34 -9.13 16.67
N ARG A 99 -4.95 -8.61 17.72
CA ARG A 99 -6.37 -8.34 17.82
C ARG A 99 -6.62 -6.85 17.65
N LEU A 100 -7.34 -6.52 16.60
CA LEU A 100 -7.62 -5.17 16.13
C LEU A 100 -9.10 -4.83 16.36
N PRO A 101 -9.45 -3.59 16.71
CA PRO A 101 -10.82 -3.10 16.57
C PRO A 101 -11.24 -3.07 15.09
N TYR A 102 -12.50 -3.40 14.81
CA TYR A 102 -13.02 -3.41 13.44
C TYR A 102 -14.49 -2.99 13.42
N GLU A 103 -14.76 -1.79 12.90
CA GLU A 103 -16.09 -1.16 12.85
C GLU A 103 -16.68 -1.11 11.43
N TYR A 104 -16.27 -2.03 10.57
CA TYR A 104 -16.81 -2.16 9.22
C TYR A 104 -17.67 -3.41 9.09
N TRP A 105 -18.52 -3.42 8.06
CA TRP A 105 -19.32 -4.57 7.65
C TRP A 105 -18.96 -4.97 6.21
N PRO A 106 -18.88 -6.27 5.87
CA PRO A 106 -19.08 -7.43 6.75
C PRO A 106 -17.91 -7.66 7.71
N LEU A 107 -18.21 -8.37 8.82
CA LEU A 107 -17.16 -8.99 9.63
C LEU A 107 -16.59 -10.18 8.87
N PRO A 108 -15.26 -10.38 8.86
CA PRO A 108 -14.68 -11.59 8.28
C PRO A 108 -15.10 -12.81 9.11
N ALA A 109 -15.04 -13.99 8.49
CA ALA A 109 -15.24 -15.26 9.19
C ALA A 109 -13.94 -15.76 9.83
N GLU A 110 -14.04 -16.56 10.88
CA GLU A 110 -12.89 -17.30 11.40
C GLU A 110 -12.37 -18.28 10.32
N GLY A 111 -11.05 -18.32 10.14
CA GLY A 111 -10.38 -19.04 9.07
C GLY A 111 -10.29 -18.29 7.73
N GLU A 112 -10.99 -17.17 7.57
CA GLU A 112 -10.93 -16.38 6.34
C GLU A 112 -9.56 -15.71 6.16
N ARG A 113 -9.12 -15.57 4.90
CA ARG A 113 -7.90 -14.83 4.56
C ARG A 113 -8.24 -13.39 4.21
N VAL A 114 -7.53 -12.46 4.83
CA VAL A 114 -7.66 -11.01 4.61
C VAL A 114 -6.30 -10.42 4.28
N MET A 115 -6.27 -9.21 3.74
CA MET A 115 -5.03 -8.44 3.63
C MET A 115 -4.82 -7.65 4.92
N ALA A 116 -3.72 -7.87 5.62
CA ALA A 116 -3.29 -7.05 6.74
C ALA A 116 -2.72 -5.72 6.24
N LEU A 117 -3.06 -4.63 6.92
CA LEU A 117 -2.68 -3.27 6.52
C LEU A 117 -1.83 -2.62 7.61
N ALA A 118 -0.86 -1.81 7.21
CA ALA A 118 -0.09 -0.97 8.12
C ALA A 118 -0.88 0.27 8.58
N ARG A 119 -0.26 1.09 9.43
CA ARG A 119 -0.83 2.37 9.93
C ARG A 119 -1.28 3.35 8.84
N ASP A 120 -0.57 3.40 7.72
CA ASP A 120 -0.87 4.25 6.57
C ASP A 120 -1.83 3.58 5.56
N GLY A 121 -2.30 2.37 5.85
CA GLY A 121 -3.16 1.59 4.97
C GLY A 121 -2.44 0.80 3.89
N ARG A 122 -1.10 0.84 3.82
CA ARG A 122 -0.36 0.02 2.84
C ARG A 122 -0.52 -1.48 3.14
N PRO A 123 -0.63 -2.35 2.13
CA PRO A 123 -0.68 -3.79 2.35
C PRO A 123 0.63 -4.31 2.97
N LEU A 124 0.51 -5.21 3.95
CA LEU A 124 1.65 -5.85 4.62
C LEU A 124 1.74 -7.35 4.35
N GLY A 125 0.68 -8.00 3.85
CA GLY A 125 0.61 -9.45 3.94
C GLY A 125 -0.80 -9.99 3.89
N PRO A 126 -1.07 -11.11 3.20
CA PRO A 126 -2.23 -11.92 3.54
C PRO A 126 -2.07 -12.45 4.98
N ALA A 127 -3.16 -12.39 5.74
CA ALA A 127 -3.24 -12.86 7.13
C ALA A 127 -4.48 -13.73 7.31
N ALA A 128 -4.39 -14.74 8.19
CA ALA A 128 -5.53 -15.58 8.54
C ALA A 128 -6.28 -14.97 9.73
N VAL A 129 -7.60 -14.91 9.64
CA VAL A 129 -8.45 -14.51 10.75
C VAL A 129 -8.56 -15.68 11.72
N SER A 130 -7.89 -15.59 12.87
CA SER A 130 -7.82 -16.68 13.84
C SER A 130 -8.97 -16.67 14.85
N ALA A 131 -9.65 -15.53 15.03
CA ALA A 131 -10.82 -15.41 15.89
C ALA A 131 -11.55 -14.09 15.61
N VAL A 132 -12.87 -14.10 15.73
CA VAL A 132 -13.71 -12.90 15.62
C VAL A 132 -14.59 -12.80 16.86
N LEU A 133 -14.38 -11.73 17.62
CA LEU A 133 -15.25 -11.39 18.74
C LEU A 133 -16.28 -10.37 18.27
N ALA A 134 -17.49 -10.86 18.02
CA ALA A 134 -18.59 -9.99 17.58
C ALA A 134 -18.87 -8.85 18.57
N GLY A 135 -19.25 -7.70 18.01
CA GLY A 135 -19.73 -6.56 18.77
C GLY A 135 -21.00 -6.90 19.54
N GLY A 136 -21.06 -6.54 20.82
CA GLY A 136 -22.32 -6.52 21.56
C GLY A 136 -23.13 -5.27 21.17
N ARG A 137 -24.25 -5.01 21.87
CA ARG A 137 -25.13 -3.86 21.57
C ARG A 137 -24.42 -2.49 21.52
N ASP A 138 -23.29 -2.34 22.22
CA ASP A 138 -22.52 -1.09 22.32
C ASP A 138 -21.00 -1.33 22.37
N LYS A 139 -20.51 -2.38 21.70
CA LYS A 139 -19.07 -2.73 21.76
C LYS A 139 -18.50 -2.94 20.38
N THR A 140 -17.34 -2.34 20.13
CA THR A 140 -16.56 -2.57 18.91
C THR A 140 -16.24 -4.07 18.76
N PRO A 141 -16.53 -4.67 17.59
CA PRO A 141 -16.03 -5.99 17.24
C PRO A 141 -14.50 -6.01 17.24
N LEU A 142 -13.92 -7.14 17.62
CA LEU A 142 -12.48 -7.34 17.52
C LEU A 142 -12.17 -8.49 16.58
N VAL A 143 -11.26 -8.26 15.64
CA VAL A 143 -10.77 -9.28 14.71
C VAL A 143 -9.34 -9.64 15.09
N THR A 144 -9.08 -10.93 15.27
CA THR A 144 -7.74 -11.45 15.58
C THR A 144 -7.12 -11.99 14.30
N LEU A 145 -5.97 -11.45 13.92
CA LEU A 145 -5.18 -11.91 12.79
C LEU A 145 -3.97 -12.70 13.27
N ALA A 146 -3.72 -13.83 12.65
CA ALA A 146 -2.44 -14.53 12.75
C ALA A 146 -1.49 -13.98 11.68
N VAL A 147 -0.36 -13.43 12.13
CA VAL A 147 0.67 -12.84 11.26
C VAL A 147 2.06 -13.24 11.75
N LYS A 148 3.08 -13.08 10.90
CA LYS A 148 4.47 -13.27 11.30
C LYS A 148 4.86 -12.24 12.37
N LYS A 149 5.71 -12.65 13.32
CA LYS A 149 6.10 -11.82 14.48
C LYS A 149 6.74 -10.49 14.10
N ASP A 150 7.53 -10.47 13.02
CA ASP A 150 8.15 -9.25 12.47
C ASP A 150 7.13 -8.18 12.03
N ARG A 151 5.86 -8.55 11.77
CA ARG A 151 4.80 -7.64 11.34
C ARG A 151 3.83 -7.26 12.46
N LEU A 152 3.90 -7.89 13.64
CA LEU A 152 2.89 -7.69 14.72
C LEU A 152 2.81 -6.25 15.19
N GLN A 153 3.94 -5.55 15.24
CA GLN A 153 3.97 -4.15 15.64
C GLN A 153 3.52 -3.19 14.54
N ASP A 154 3.34 -3.63 13.30
CA ASP A 154 2.99 -2.75 12.18
C ASP A 154 1.56 -2.87 11.71
N VAL A 155 0.94 -4.05 11.87
CA VAL A 155 -0.44 -4.30 11.44
C VAL A 155 -1.40 -3.47 12.29
N ARG A 156 -2.23 -2.62 11.65
CA ARG A 156 -3.23 -1.79 12.32
C ARG A 156 -4.60 -1.79 11.65
N GLY A 157 -4.73 -2.48 10.52
CA GLY A 157 -6.00 -2.65 9.83
C GLY A 157 -6.05 -3.94 9.02
N LEU A 158 -7.20 -4.15 8.39
CA LEU A 158 -7.41 -5.24 7.44
C LEU A 158 -8.38 -4.80 6.34
N ARG A 159 -8.31 -5.49 5.21
CA ARG A 159 -9.36 -5.48 4.18
C ARG A 159 -9.56 -6.88 3.61
N PHE A 160 -10.72 -7.12 3.01
CA PHE A 160 -10.94 -8.34 2.24
C PHE A 160 -9.96 -8.42 1.05
N LEU A 161 -9.56 -9.64 0.71
CA LEU A 161 -8.79 -9.88 -0.51
C LEU A 161 -9.66 -9.61 -1.72
N THR A 162 -9.06 -9.07 -2.78
CA THR A 162 -9.72 -9.04 -4.09
C THR A 162 -9.82 -10.46 -4.64
N ALA A 163 -10.70 -10.69 -5.62
CA ALA A 163 -10.78 -11.97 -6.31
C ALA A 163 -9.42 -12.39 -6.92
N GLU A 164 -8.60 -11.42 -7.31
CA GLU A 164 -7.30 -11.66 -7.93
C GLU A 164 -6.23 -12.05 -6.90
N GLU A 165 -6.20 -11.37 -5.75
CA GLU A 165 -5.31 -11.73 -4.63
C GLU A 165 -5.68 -13.09 -4.05
N ALA A 166 -6.97 -13.39 -3.93
CA ALA A 166 -7.46 -14.70 -3.52
C ALA A 166 -7.07 -15.81 -4.52
N ALA A 167 -7.00 -15.47 -5.82
CA ALA A 167 -6.53 -16.37 -6.88
C ALA A 167 -4.99 -16.52 -6.92
N GLY A 168 -4.25 -15.86 -6.03
CA GLY A 168 -2.79 -15.94 -5.99
C GLY A 168 -2.11 -15.26 -7.17
N ARG A 169 -2.77 -14.26 -7.79
CA ARG A 169 -2.17 -13.42 -8.85
C ARG A 169 -1.34 -12.27 -8.31
N TYR A 170 -1.27 -12.09 -6.99
CA TYR A 170 -0.50 -11.03 -6.34
C TYR A 170 0.37 -11.65 -5.24
N ASP A 171 1.54 -11.07 -4.99
CA ASP A 171 2.49 -11.50 -3.98
C ASP A 171 2.02 -11.11 -2.57
N GLU A 172 2.84 -11.43 -1.57
CA GLU A 172 2.50 -11.14 -0.17
C GLU A 172 2.41 -9.65 0.14
N THR A 173 2.82 -8.75 -0.75
CA THR A 173 2.68 -7.29 -0.60
C THR A 173 1.51 -6.72 -1.39
N GLY A 174 0.76 -7.57 -2.09
CA GLY A 174 -0.31 -7.13 -3.00
C GLY A 174 0.25 -6.54 -4.30
N MET A 175 1.43 -6.98 -4.75
CA MET A 175 1.98 -6.68 -6.07
C MET A 175 1.64 -7.80 -7.07
N PRO A 176 1.21 -7.53 -8.30
CA PRO A 176 0.90 -8.59 -9.27
C PRO A 176 2.09 -9.54 -9.52
N LEU A 177 1.86 -10.85 -9.43
CA LEU A 177 2.84 -11.92 -9.72
C LEU A 177 2.99 -12.20 -11.22
N ASP A 178 1.98 -11.82 -12.01
CA ASP A 178 1.92 -12.03 -13.47
C ASP A 178 2.43 -10.81 -14.27
N ILE A 179 2.95 -9.78 -13.60
CA ILE A 179 3.67 -8.70 -14.27
C ILE A 179 5.11 -9.16 -14.51
N ASP A 180 5.47 -9.28 -15.79
CA ASP A 180 6.86 -9.39 -16.20
C ASP A 180 7.57 -8.05 -15.91
N THR A 181 8.40 -8.06 -14.86
CA THR A 181 9.19 -6.89 -14.42
C THR A 181 10.56 -6.82 -15.12
N SER A 182 10.82 -7.71 -16.08
CA SER A 182 12.05 -7.63 -16.87
C SER A 182 12.09 -6.33 -17.67
N GLU A 183 13.31 -5.85 -17.93
CA GLU A 183 13.51 -4.67 -18.75
C GLU A 183 12.86 -4.84 -20.13
N GLU A 184 12.93 -6.05 -20.69
CA GLU A 184 12.41 -6.43 -22.01
C GLU A 184 10.88 -6.29 -22.11
N ALA A 185 10.13 -6.58 -21.04
CA ALA A 185 8.68 -6.41 -20.98
C ALA A 185 8.22 -4.95 -20.81
N THR A 186 9.15 -4.01 -20.61
CA THR A 186 8.83 -2.59 -20.43
C THR A 186 8.08 -2.05 -21.64
N ILE A 187 6.85 -1.57 -21.45
CA ILE A 187 6.05 -0.96 -22.52
C ILE A 187 6.64 0.42 -22.87
N VAL A 188 7.25 0.51 -24.04
CA VAL A 188 7.82 1.75 -24.60
C VAL A 188 6.71 2.60 -25.25
N CYS A 189 5.84 2.00 -26.07
CA CYS A 189 4.70 2.70 -26.67
C CYS A 189 3.37 2.26 -26.06
N ARG A 190 2.89 3.00 -25.06
CA ARG A 190 1.62 2.71 -24.36
C ARG A 190 0.39 2.70 -25.27
N CYS A 191 0.40 3.50 -26.34
CA CYS A 191 -0.75 3.58 -27.26
C CYS A 191 -0.89 2.36 -28.16
N GLU A 192 0.22 1.73 -28.54
CA GLU A 192 0.24 0.59 -29.47
C GLU A 192 0.68 -0.71 -28.78
N GLY A 193 0.97 -0.67 -27.47
CA GLY A 193 1.37 -1.85 -26.68
C GLY A 193 2.79 -2.36 -26.95
N VAL A 194 3.66 -1.55 -27.58
CA VAL A 194 4.99 -2.00 -28.00
C VAL A 194 5.97 -2.02 -26.82
N THR A 195 6.62 -3.17 -26.62
CA THR A 195 7.60 -3.45 -25.57
C THR A 195 9.03 -3.05 -25.96
N LEU A 196 9.94 -2.98 -24.99
CA LEU A 196 11.35 -2.70 -25.22
C LEU A 196 12.02 -3.83 -26.01
N ALA A 197 11.64 -5.08 -25.75
CA ALA A 197 12.10 -6.25 -26.50
C ALA A 197 11.85 -6.11 -28.00
N GLU A 198 10.65 -5.68 -28.38
CA GLU A 198 10.30 -5.48 -29.79
C GLU A 198 11.14 -4.36 -30.43
N ILE A 199 11.39 -3.27 -29.72
CA ILE A 199 12.26 -2.19 -30.20
C ILE A 199 13.69 -2.70 -30.41
N ARG A 200 14.27 -3.37 -29.40
CA ARG A 200 15.63 -3.92 -29.47
C ARG A 200 15.78 -4.98 -30.56
N ALA A 201 14.78 -5.83 -30.75
CA ALA A 201 14.75 -6.82 -31.83
C ALA A 201 14.78 -6.17 -33.22
N LEU A 202 14.05 -5.07 -33.41
CA LEU A 202 14.08 -4.31 -34.66
C LEU A 202 15.43 -3.63 -34.89
N ILE A 203 16.05 -3.07 -33.85
CA ILE A 203 17.40 -2.49 -33.95
C ILE A 203 18.41 -3.57 -34.34
N ALA A 204 18.35 -4.74 -33.69
CA ALA A 204 19.20 -5.88 -34.02
C ALA A 204 18.96 -6.43 -35.45
N ALA A 205 17.75 -6.26 -35.99
CA ALA A 205 17.42 -6.59 -37.38
C ALA A 205 17.95 -5.56 -38.40
N GLY A 206 18.58 -4.47 -37.94
CA GLY A 206 19.22 -3.45 -38.79
C GLY A 206 18.39 -2.19 -39.03
N HIS A 207 17.32 -1.96 -38.26
CA HIS A 207 16.54 -0.72 -38.32
C HIS A 207 17.20 0.36 -37.45
N HIS A 208 17.71 1.41 -38.07
CA HIS A 208 18.59 2.39 -37.41
C HIS A 208 17.97 3.78 -37.28
N THR A 209 16.73 3.96 -37.74
CA THR A 209 16.01 5.25 -37.64
C THR A 209 14.68 5.11 -36.90
N VAL A 210 14.23 6.21 -36.28
CA VAL A 210 12.94 6.25 -35.58
C VAL A 210 11.79 5.92 -36.53
N ASP A 211 11.84 6.43 -37.78
CA ASP A 211 10.78 6.17 -38.75
C ASP A 211 10.76 4.68 -39.18
N GLU A 212 11.90 4.01 -39.37
CA GLU A 212 11.92 2.55 -39.62
C GLU A 212 11.28 1.77 -38.47
N ILE A 213 11.71 2.04 -37.23
CA ILE A 213 11.15 1.41 -36.03
C ILE A 213 9.63 1.65 -35.96
N LYS A 214 9.18 2.88 -36.23
CA LYS A 214 7.76 3.26 -36.26
C LYS A 214 6.99 2.50 -37.35
N HIS A 215 7.51 2.35 -38.57
CA HIS A 215 6.80 1.64 -39.63
C HIS A 215 6.62 0.15 -39.33
N HIS A 216 7.59 -0.47 -38.66
CA HIS A 216 7.53 -1.89 -38.30
C HIS A 216 6.72 -2.17 -37.03
N SER A 217 6.90 -1.36 -35.98
CA SER A 217 6.24 -1.58 -34.67
C SER A 217 4.96 -0.79 -34.47
N ARG A 218 4.67 0.21 -35.32
CA ARG A 218 3.67 1.26 -35.12
C ARG A 218 3.95 2.19 -33.95
N ALA A 219 5.06 2.02 -33.21
CA ALA A 219 5.40 2.88 -32.09
C ALA A 219 5.44 4.36 -32.49
N GLY A 220 4.62 5.17 -31.83
CA GLY A 220 4.45 6.60 -32.13
C GLY A 220 3.34 6.94 -33.13
N MET A 221 2.60 5.96 -33.65
CA MET A 221 1.42 6.18 -34.50
C MET A 221 0.11 6.40 -33.72
N GLY A 222 0.10 6.09 -32.42
CA GLY A 222 -1.06 6.28 -31.56
C GLY A 222 -1.46 7.75 -31.35
N PRO A 223 -2.55 8.03 -30.60
CA PRO A 223 -3.05 9.40 -30.39
C PRO A 223 -2.03 10.34 -29.73
N CYS A 224 -1.02 9.81 -29.02
CA CYS A 224 0.06 10.61 -28.45
C CYS A 224 1.09 11.08 -29.49
N GLN A 225 1.06 10.58 -30.73
CA GLN A 225 1.97 10.91 -31.84
C GLN A 225 3.46 10.86 -31.45
N GLY A 226 3.84 9.85 -30.66
CA GLY A 226 5.24 9.62 -30.29
C GLY A 226 5.80 10.52 -29.18
N ARG A 227 4.98 11.36 -28.54
CA ARG A 227 5.46 12.28 -27.48
C ARG A 227 6.17 11.58 -26.31
N THR A 228 5.74 10.38 -25.95
CA THR A 228 6.31 9.61 -24.83
C THR A 228 7.38 8.62 -25.30
N CYS A 229 7.12 7.89 -26.37
CA CYS A 229 7.96 6.77 -26.78
C CYS A 229 9.15 7.17 -27.67
N ARG A 230 9.07 8.29 -28.42
CA ARG A 230 10.11 8.65 -29.40
C ARG A 230 11.50 8.84 -28.75
N GLN A 231 11.58 9.57 -27.65
CA GLN A 231 12.85 9.82 -26.97
C GLN A 231 13.47 8.54 -26.40
N ILE A 232 12.61 7.59 -25.98
CA ILE A 232 13.06 6.28 -25.50
C ILE A 232 13.64 5.47 -26.66
N ILE A 233 12.94 5.41 -27.80
CA ILE A 233 13.42 4.73 -29.02
C ILE A 233 14.76 5.33 -29.50
N MET A 234 14.85 6.66 -29.54
CA MET A 234 16.07 7.40 -29.85
C MET A 234 17.23 7.01 -28.91
N SER A 235 16.95 6.90 -27.62
CA SER A 235 17.95 6.48 -26.62
C SER A 235 18.42 5.04 -26.84
N GLU A 236 17.52 4.12 -27.19
CA GLU A 236 17.89 2.72 -27.48
C GLU A 236 18.71 2.59 -28.77
N LEU A 237 18.39 3.38 -29.81
CA LEU A 237 19.20 3.44 -31.04
C LEU A 237 20.63 3.91 -30.77
N ILE A 238 20.80 4.95 -29.94
CA ILE A 238 22.13 5.42 -29.52
C ILE A 238 22.85 4.36 -28.68
N ARG A 239 22.16 3.75 -27.70
CA ARG A 239 22.74 2.71 -26.83
C ARG A 239 23.22 1.49 -27.60
N ALA A 240 22.51 1.13 -28.67
CA ALA A 240 22.89 0.02 -29.55
C ALA A 240 24.02 0.38 -30.53
N GLY A 241 24.46 1.65 -30.58
CA GLY A 241 25.41 2.14 -31.57
C GLY A 241 24.86 2.19 -33.00
N ALA A 242 23.53 2.08 -33.15
CA ALA A 242 22.84 2.14 -34.45
C ALA A 242 22.70 3.58 -34.96
N ALA A 243 22.79 4.57 -34.07
CA ALA A 243 22.75 5.99 -34.42
C ALA A 243 23.70 6.81 -33.54
N ASP A 244 24.15 7.94 -34.07
CA ASP A 244 24.95 8.94 -33.37
C ASP A 244 24.05 10.06 -32.86
N VAL A 245 24.35 10.61 -31.68
CA VAL A 245 23.64 11.74 -31.05
C VAL A 245 23.58 12.93 -32.01
N ASP A 246 24.65 13.17 -32.77
CA ASP A 246 24.75 14.31 -33.69
C ASP A 246 23.95 14.12 -34.99
N HIS A 247 23.61 12.87 -35.34
CA HIS A 247 22.99 12.50 -36.62
C HIS A 247 21.64 11.78 -36.46
N LEU A 248 21.02 11.89 -35.29
CA LEU A 248 19.78 11.19 -34.99
C LEU A 248 18.55 11.92 -35.56
N ASP A 249 17.91 11.33 -36.57
CA ASP A 249 16.66 11.85 -37.12
C ASP A 249 15.47 11.51 -36.20
N PRO A 250 14.78 12.50 -35.61
CA PRO A 250 13.59 12.26 -34.79
C PRO A 250 12.35 11.83 -35.60
N GLY A 251 12.45 11.79 -36.93
CA GLY A 251 11.34 11.53 -37.83
C GLY A 251 10.45 12.75 -38.06
N SER A 252 9.47 12.59 -38.95
CA SER A 252 8.62 13.71 -39.36
C SER A 252 7.55 14.11 -38.34
N PHE A 253 7.43 15.41 -38.09
CA PHE A 253 6.34 16.02 -37.33
C PHE A 253 5.26 16.51 -38.31
N ARG A 254 4.01 16.09 -38.11
CA ARG A 254 2.90 16.41 -39.00
C ARG A 254 1.78 17.12 -38.25
N PRO A 255 1.16 18.16 -38.83
CA PRO A 255 -0.07 18.72 -38.29
C PRO A 255 -1.22 17.69 -38.40
N PRO A 256 -2.19 17.72 -37.49
CA PRO A 256 -2.31 18.63 -36.36
C PRO A 256 -1.36 18.26 -35.20
N GLY A 257 -0.80 19.27 -34.53
CA GLY A 257 0.17 19.06 -33.44
C GLY A 257 -0.39 18.34 -32.21
N GLY A 258 -1.72 18.19 -32.13
CA GLY A 258 -2.47 17.38 -31.16
C GLY A 258 -3.79 16.90 -31.78
N THR A 259 -4.54 16.08 -31.04
CA THR A 259 -5.81 15.56 -31.54
C THR A 259 -6.85 16.67 -31.65
N VAL A 260 -7.46 16.79 -32.83
CA VAL A 260 -8.59 17.67 -33.10
C VAL A 260 -9.77 16.83 -33.61
N THR A 261 -10.98 17.24 -33.26
CA THR A 261 -12.19 16.58 -33.78
C THR A 261 -12.48 17.05 -35.21
N LEU A 262 -13.21 16.24 -35.99
CA LEU A 262 -13.63 16.64 -37.33
C LEU A 262 -14.58 17.85 -37.31
N GLY A 263 -15.39 18.00 -36.25
CA GLY A 263 -16.25 19.17 -36.05
C GLY A 263 -15.45 20.47 -35.92
N GLN A 264 -14.40 20.48 -35.10
CA GLN A 264 -13.51 21.64 -34.95
C GLN A 264 -12.84 22.03 -36.26
N LEU A 265 -12.42 21.04 -37.07
CA LEU A 265 -11.87 21.30 -38.40
C LEU A 265 -12.91 21.87 -39.38
N ALA A 266 -14.16 21.41 -39.30
CA ALA A 266 -15.25 21.86 -40.16
C ALA A 266 -15.77 23.27 -39.79
N GLU A 267 -15.78 23.61 -38.50
CA GLU A 267 -16.24 24.91 -37.98
C GLU A 267 -15.23 26.04 -38.22
N GLY A 268 -13.95 25.72 -38.49
CA GLY A 268 -12.96 26.70 -38.97
C GLY A 268 -12.60 27.80 -37.97
N GLY A 269 -12.54 27.49 -36.66
CA GLY A 269 -12.27 28.47 -35.60
C GLY A 269 -10.97 28.21 -34.82
N LEU A 270 -10.20 29.27 -34.59
CA LEU A 270 -9.15 29.30 -33.57
C LEU A 270 -9.83 29.26 -32.19
N ASP A 271 -9.82 28.11 -31.55
CA ASP A 271 -10.20 28.03 -30.14
C ASP A 271 -9.03 28.56 -29.30
N GLU A 272 -9.11 29.83 -28.89
CA GLU A 272 -8.08 30.50 -28.06
C GLU A 272 -7.97 29.91 -26.64
N THR A 273 -8.81 28.93 -26.28
CA THR A 273 -8.88 28.38 -24.92
C THR A 273 -7.93 27.21 -24.65
N ASN A 274 -7.21 26.68 -25.65
CA ASN A 274 -6.33 25.53 -25.47
C ASN A 274 -4.83 25.92 -25.47
N ARG A 275 -4.44 26.78 -24.50
CA ARG A 275 -3.04 27.00 -24.11
C ARG A 275 -2.64 26.09 -22.97
#